data_AF-A0A959HKM4-F1
#
_entry.id   AF-A0A959HKM4-F1
#
_cell.length_a   1.000
_cell.length_b   1.000
_cell.length_c   1.000
_cell.angle_alpha   90.00
_cell.angle_beta   90.00
_cell.angle_gamma   90.00
#
_symmetry.space_group_name_H-M   'P 1'
#
loop_
_entity.id
_entity.type
_entity.pdbx_description
1 polymer ?
#
loop_
_entity_poly.entity_id
_entity_poly.type
_entity_poly.pdbx_seq_one_letter_code
_entity_poly.pdbx_strand_id
1 'polypeptide(L)'
;MKITIGLATLILACATARAQLVKTLFQTFELPDSATLISFQVYEEDAFEVIPWAGNTVMMESNIKLYYASRAVFDHLLEKGRYNFESRENGDTVVLRAVNERRLKVKLNTGEEAHAGQQKKNEVVNIRIFIPDGYTQASPTVWARPREEKSEERLGAYRPRKKLAREAGSVSDELKEAIPEIPQDTVQERLILPNLDSIRQRQQQEAPGKPKND
;
A
#
# COMPACT_ATOMS: atom_id res chain seq x y z
N MET A 1 -14.92 -58.54 -37.52
CA MET A 1 -14.12 -57.30 -37.63
C MET A 1 -15.03 -56.07 -37.62
N LYS A 2 -15.41 -55.54 -36.45
CA LYS A 2 -16.19 -54.28 -36.34
C LYS A 2 -15.76 -53.38 -35.17
N ILE A 3 -14.80 -53.82 -34.35
CA ILE A 3 -14.38 -53.13 -33.11
C ILE A 3 -13.18 -52.19 -33.34
N THR A 4 -12.45 -52.32 -34.46
CA THR A 4 -11.24 -51.53 -34.72
C THR A 4 -11.49 -50.10 -35.18
N ILE A 5 -12.70 -49.76 -35.67
CA ILE A 5 -13.02 -48.40 -36.17
C ILE A 5 -13.30 -47.42 -35.02
N GLY A 6 -13.87 -47.90 -33.90
CA GLY A 6 -14.20 -47.05 -32.74
C GLY A 6 -12.99 -46.57 -31.95
N LEU A 7 -11.90 -47.35 -31.92
CA LEU A 7 -10.68 -46.97 -31.20
C LEU A 7 -9.88 -45.87 -31.92
N ALA A 8 -9.88 -45.89 -33.26
CA ALA A 8 -9.20 -44.89 -34.08
C ALA A 8 -9.88 -43.50 -34.00
N THR A 9 -11.20 -43.44 -33.80
CA THR A 9 -11.94 -42.19 -33.64
C THR A 9 -11.70 -41.54 -32.26
N LEU A 10 -11.48 -42.35 -31.22
CA LEU A 10 -11.23 -41.85 -29.87
C LEU A 10 -9.83 -41.22 -29.71
N ILE A 11 -8.81 -41.75 -30.40
CA ILE A 11 -7.43 -41.24 -30.32
C ILE A 11 -7.29 -39.88 -31.04
N LEU A 12 -8.06 -39.64 -32.09
CA LEU A 12 -7.95 -38.40 -32.88
C LEU A 12 -8.58 -37.17 -32.17
N ALA A 13 -9.51 -37.37 -31.24
CA ALA A 13 -10.15 -36.29 -30.49
C ALA A 13 -9.27 -35.67 -29.38
N CYS A 14 -8.21 -36.37 -28.94
CA CYS A 14 -7.32 -35.88 -27.87
C CYS A 14 -6.22 -34.92 -28.34
N ALA A 15 -5.99 -34.77 -29.65
CA ALA A 15 -4.83 -34.05 -30.18
C ALA A 15 -4.97 -32.51 -30.23
N THR A 16 -6.11 -31.93 -29.81
CA THR A 16 -6.34 -30.48 -29.91
C THR A 16 -6.09 -29.71 -28.61
N ALA A 17 -5.39 -30.29 -27.64
CA ALA A 17 -4.99 -29.58 -26.42
C ALA A 17 -3.93 -28.52 -26.77
N ARG A 18 -4.37 -27.27 -26.95
CA ARG A 18 -3.46 -26.13 -27.12
C ARG A 18 -2.72 -25.88 -25.82
N ALA A 19 -1.39 -25.86 -25.88
CA ALA A 19 -0.55 -25.59 -24.72
C ALA A 19 -0.81 -24.15 -24.22
N GLN A 20 -1.36 -24.02 -23.01
CA GLN A 20 -1.47 -22.75 -22.29
C GLN A 20 -0.40 -22.73 -21.21
N LEU A 21 0.44 -21.69 -21.21
CA LEU A 21 1.41 -21.45 -20.15
C LEU A 21 0.77 -20.62 -19.05
N VAL A 22 0.91 -21.04 -17.80
CA VAL A 22 0.31 -20.37 -16.64
C VAL A 22 1.36 -20.15 -15.55
N LYS A 23 1.35 -18.97 -14.93
CA LYS A 23 2.14 -18.65 -13.74
C LYS A 23 1.35 -17.74 -12.82
N THR A 24 1.45 -18.00 -11.52
CA THR A 24 1.00 -17.06 -10.48
C THR A 24 2.23 -16.41 -9.85
N LEU A 25 2.21 -15.09 -9.71
CA LEU A 25 3.23 -14.29 -9.02
C LEU A 25 2.62 -13.62 -7.80
N PHE A 26 3.41 -13.52 -6.72
CA PHE A 26 3.03 -12.83 -5.50
C PHE A 26 4.01 -11.69 -5.24
N GLN A 27 3.50 -10.53 -4.87
CA GLN A 27 4.29 -9.38 -4.44
C GLN A 27 3.67 -8.78 -3.19
N THR A 28 4.49 -8.35 -2.23
CA THR A 28 4.05 -7.71 -1.00
C THR A 28 4.70 -6.33 -0.90
N PHE A 29 3.91 -5.34 -0.49
CA PHE A 29 4.32 -3.96 -0.32
C PHE A 29 3.98 -3.50 1.09
N GLU A 30 5.01 -3.08 1.82
CA GLU A 30 4.82 -2.41 3.11
C GLU A 30 4.18 -1.04 2.89
N LEU A 31 3.27 -0.67 3.78
CA LEU A 31 2.69 0.68 3.80
C LEU A 31 3.32 1.45 4.97
N PRO A 32 3.82 2.68 4.74
CA PRO A 32 4.24 3.53 5.84
C PRO A 32 3.03 3.94 6.68
N ASP A 33 3.23 4.12 7.99
CA ASP A 33 2.16 4.50 8.93
C ASP A 33 1.44 5.81 8.54
N SER A 34 2.12 6.68 7.78
CA SER A 34 1.57 7.94 7.26
C SER A 34 0.66 7.78 6.04
N ALA A 35 0.58 6.60 5.43
CA ALA A 35 -0.21 6.38 4.22
C ALA A 35 -1.71 6.45 4.51
N THR A 36 -2.37 7.51 4.08
CA THR A 36 -3.83 7.65 4.11
C THR A 36 -4.47 7.18 2.81
N LEU A 37 -3.71 7.18 1.71
CA LEU A 37 -4.17 6.86 0.36
C LEU A 37 -3.31 5.75 -0.26
N ILE A 38 -3.98 4.85 -0.98
CA ILE A 38 -3.35 3.84 -1.83
C ILE A 38 -3.91 4.00 -3.24
N SER A 39 -3.04 4.15 -4.23
CA SER A 39 -3.42 4.24 -5.65
C SER A 39 -2.84 3.09 -6.44
N PHE A 40 -3.66 2.45 -7.28
CA PHE A 40 -3.24 1.40 -8.20
C PHE A 40 -3.16 1.91 -9.63
N GLN A 41 -1.97 1.78 -10.23
CA GLN A 41 -1.72 2.05 -11.64
C GLN A 41 -1.42 0.73 -12.33
N VAL A 42 -2.50 -0.01 -12.62
CA VAL A 42 -2.48 -1.29 -13.32
C VAL A 42 -2.45 -1.04 -14.84
N TYR A 43 -1.85 -1.96 -15.60
CA TYR A 43 -1.90 -1.90 -17.06
C TYR A 43 -3.35 -2.01 -17.55
N GLU A 44 -3.78 -1.12 -18.43
CA GLU A 44 -5.19 -0.93 -18.83
C GLU A 44 -5.88 -2.21 -19.32
N GLU A 45 -5.12 -3.11 -19.95
CA GLU A 45 -5.64 -4.36 -20.48
C GLU A 45 -5.75 -5.49 -19.43
N ASP A 46 -5.16 -5.33 -18.25
CA ASP A 46 -5.19 -6.34 -17.19
C ASP A 46 -6.48 -6.18 -16.37
N ALA A 47 -7.12 -7.29 -16.03
CA ALA A 47 -8.24 -7.27 -15.09
C ALA A 47 -7.71 -7.27 -13.66
N PHE A 48 -8.34 -6.51 -12.76
CA PHE A 48 -8.01 -6.55 -11.35
C PHE A 48 -9.24 -6.50 -10.44
N GLU A 49 -9.11 -7.06 -9.25
CA GLU A 49 -10.06 -6.95 -8.15
C GLU A 49 -9.33 -6.60 -6.85
N VAL A 50 -10.02 -5.96 -5.92
CA VAL A 50 -9.45 -5.51 -4.65
C VAL A 50 -10.23 -6.12 -3.49
N ILE A 51 -9.51 -6.75 -2.56
CA ILE A 51 -10.03 -7.59 -1.51
C ILE A 51 -9.48 -7.07 -0.16
N PRO A 52 -10.32 -6.70 0.81
CA PRO A 52 -9.84 -6.37 2.15
C PRO A 52 -9.28 -7.62 2.86
N TRP A 53 -8.22 -7.47 3.64
CA TRP A 53 -7.67 -8.55 4.47
C TRP A 53 -7.08 -8.04 5.78
N ALA A 54 -7.03 -8.94 6.76
CA ALA A 54 -6.50 -8.69 8.10
C ALA A 54 -4.96 -8.69 8.11
N GLY A 55 -4.36 -7.74 7.39
CA GLY A 55 -2.92 -7.50 7.34
C GLY A 55 -2.60 -6.01 7.38
N ASN A 56 -1.31 -5.68 7.49
CA ASN A 56 -0.79 -4.30 7.48
C ASN A 56 -0.05 -3.96 6.17
N THR A 57 -0.01 -4.90 5.23
CA THR A 57 0.67 -4.76 3.93
C THR A 57 -0.32 -4.89 2.79
N VAL A 58 0.07 -4.40 1.61
CA VAL A 58 -0.65 -4.71 0.37
C VAL A 58 -0.02 -5.94 -0.25
N MET A 59 -0.82 -6.97 -0.52
CA MET A 59 -0.36 -8.16 -1.25
C MET A 59 -1.01 -8.18 -2.62
N MET A 60 -0.24 -8.47 -3.66
CA MET A 60 -0.72 -8.62 -5.03
C MET A 60 -0.47 -10.03 -5.51
N GLU A 61 -1.51 -10.65 -6.06
CA GLU A 61 -1.42 -11.91 -6.79
C GLU A 61 -1.70 -11.66 -8.27
N SER A 62 -0.73 -11.93 -9.15
CA SER A 62 -0.90 -11.85 -10.60
C SER A 62 -0.98 -13.24 -11.20
N ASN A 63 -2.15 -13.62 -11.73
CA ASN A 63 -2.34 -14.84 -12.50
C ASN A 63 -2.17 -14.55 -14.00
N ILE A 64 -1.12 -15.11 -14.59
CA ILE A 64 -0.70 -14.85 -15.96
C ILE A 64 -0.94 -16.09 -16.80
N LYS A 65 -1.60 -15.91 -17.94
CA LYS A 65 -1.86 -16.94 -18.95
C LYS A 65 -1.32 -16.47 -20.29
N LEU A 66 -0.41 -17.24 -20.87
CA LEU A 66 0.16 -16.97 -22.19
C LEU A 66 -0.17 -18.12 -23.14
N TYR A 67 -0.73 -17.76 -24.29
CA TYR A 67 -1.18 -18.67 -25.34
C TYR A 67 -0.24 -18.61 -26.54
N TYR A 68 -0.09 -19.75 -27.22
CA TYR A 68 0.66 -19.87 -28.49
C TYR A 68 2.14 -19.46 -28.43
N ALA A 69 2.71 -19.29 -27.23
CA ALA A 69 4.10 -18.94 -27.01
C ALA A 69 4.92 -20.14 -26.52
N SER A 70 6.21 -20.14 -26.83
CA SER A 70 7.13 -21.13 -26.27
C SER A 70 7.38 -20.84 -24.78
N ARG A 71 7.75 -21.89 -24.04
CA ARG A 71 8.11 -21.77 -22.62
C ARG A 71 9.26 -20.77 -22.41
N ALA A 72 10.27 -20.78 -23.29
CA ALA A 72 11.41 -19.87 -23.24
C ALA A 72 11.00 -18.39 -23.39
N VAL A 73 10.04 -18.08 -24.27
CA VAL A 73 9.49 -16.71 -24.37
C VAL A 73 8.79 -16.34 -23.07
N PHE A 74 7.98 -17.23 -22.51
CA PHE A 74 7.27 -16.95 -21.26
C PHE A 74 8.23 -16.68 -20.09
N ASP A 75 9.22 -17.54 -19.90
CA ASP A 75 10.22 -17.40 -18.85
C ASP A 75 11.03 -16.10 -19.03
N HIS A 76 11.40 -15.74 -20.27
CA HIS A 76 12.05 -14.45 -20.55
C HIS A 76 11.20 -13.24 -20.15
N LEU A 77 9.88 -13.25 -20.42
CA LEU A 77 8.99 -12.16 -20.02
C LEU A 77 8.88 -12.04 -18.49
N LEU A 78 8.86 -13.18 -17.78
CA LEU A 78 8.87 -13.23 -16.31
C LEU A 78 10.18 -12.66 -15.75
N GLU A 79 11.33 -13.09 -16.28
CA GLU A 79 12.66 -12.65 -15.86
C GLU A 79 12.87 -11.14 -16.06
N LYS A 80 12.29 -10.56 -17.12
CA LYS A 80 12.32 -9.11 -17.37
C LYS A 80 11.41 -8.31 -16.42
N GLY A 81 10.69 -8.97 -15.51
CA GLY A 81 9.78 -8.30 -14.59
C GLY A 81 8.59 -7.64 -15.29
N ARG A 82 8.15 -8.16 -16.45
CA ARG A 82 7.06 -7.58 -17.24
C ARG A 82 5.77 -7.38 -16.44
N TYR A 83 5.54 -8.26 -15.47
CA TYR A 83 4.33 -8.31 -14.64
C TYR A 83 4.57 -7.76 -13.23
N ASN A 84 5.75 -7.19 -12.97
CA ASN A 84 6.08 -6.68 -11.65
C ASN A 84 5.42 -5.32 -11.41
N PHE A 85 5.10 -5.08 -10.16
CA PHE A 85 4.70 -3.78 -9.62
C PHE A 85 5.85 -3.17 -8.80
N GLU A 86 5.92 -1.85 -8.82
CA GLU A 86 6.77 -1.02 -7.97
C GLU A 86 5.91 -0.17 -7.04
N SER A 87 6.40 0.10 -5.83
CA SER A 87 5.80 1.05 -4.90
C SER A 87 6.54 2.38 -4.95
N ARG A 88 5.79 3.49 -4.97
CA ARG A 88 6.31 4.84 -4.81
C ARG A 88 5.51 5.60 -3.77
N GLU A 89 6.22 6.19 -2.83
CA GLU A 89 5.62 7.07 -1.83
C GLU A 89 5.55 8.50 -2.37
N ASN A 90 4.41 9.15 -2.17
CA ASN A 90 4.19 10.55 -2.48
C ASN A 90 3.37 11.19 -1.35
N GLY A 91 4.07 11.68 -0.32
CA GLY A 91 3.43 12.26 0.86
C GLY A 91 2.65 11.21 1.65
N ASP A 92 1.33 11.39 1.73
CA ASP A 92 0.40 10.46 2.39
C ASP A 92 -0.16 9.39 1.44
N THR A 93 0.31 9.37 0.20
CA THR A 93 -0.14 8.43 -0.84
C THR A 93 0.94 7.41 -1.17
N VAL A 94 0.57 6.13 -1.18
CA VAL A 94 1.37 5.06 -1.78
C VAL A 94 0.79 4.73 -3.15
N VAL A 95 1.63 4.80 -4.18
CA VAL A 95 1.27 4.43 -5.55
C VAL A 95 1.91 3.10 -5.88
N LEU A 96 1.09 2.07 -6.13
CA LEU A 96 1.54 0.79 -6.67
C LEU A 96 1.32 0.76 -8.17
N ARG A 97 2.42 0.70 -8.92
CA ARG A 97 2.45 0.93 -10.36
C ARG A 97 3.06 -0.25 -11.08
N ALA A 98 2.43 -0.67 -12.18
CA ALA A 98 3.03 -1.66 -13.06
C ALA A 98 4.36 -1.12 -13.62
N VAL A 99 5.46 -1.87 -13.45
CA VAL A 99 6.79 -1.47 -13.92
C VAL A 99 6.78 -1.25 -15.44
N ASN A 100 5.99 -2.05 -16.16
CA ASN A 100 5.80 -1.95 -17.59
C ASN A 100 4.36 -1.53 -17.94
N GLU A 101 4.15 -0.23 -18.07
CA GLU A 101 2.85 0.37 -18.44
C GLU A 101 2.51 0.23 -19.92
N ARG A 102 3.49 -0.13 -20.78
CA ARG A 102 3.29 -0.25 -22.22
C ARG A 102 3.88 -1.57 -22.70
N ARG A 103 3.11 -2.61 -22.44
CA ARG A 103 3.44 -3.96 -22.85
C ARG A 103 3.34 -4.11 -24.36
N LEU A 104 4.50 -4.26 -25.02
CA LEU A 104 4.54 -4.63 -26.42
C LEU A 104 3.88 -6.00 -26.62
N LYS A 105 3.16 -6.16 -27.75
CA LYS A 105 2.57 -7.43 -28.14
C LYS A 105 3.67 -8.50 -28.26
N VAL A 106 3.43 -9.67 -27.68
CA VAL A 106 4.33 -10.82 -27.82
C VAL A 106 4.23 -11.29 -29.27
N LYS A 107 5.32 -11.12 -30.04
CA LYS A 107 5.41 -11.65 -31.40
C LYS A 107 5.55 -13.16 -31.33
N LEU A 108 4.65 -13.88 -31.99
CA LEU A 108 4.76 -15.32 -32.11
C LEU A 108 5.54 -15.65 -33.39
N ASN A 109 6.50 -16.56 -33.30
CA ASN A 109 7.30 -16.98 -34.46
C ASN A 109 6.55 -17.96 -35.37
N THR A 110 5.30 -18.31 -35.05
CA THR A 110 4.54 -19.32 -35.76
C THR A 110 3.51 -18.64 -36.66
N GLY A 111 3.46 -19.04 -37.94
CA GLY A 111 2.41 -18.63 -38.89
C GLY A 111 0.96 -18.98 -38.48
N GLU A 112 0.75 -19.48 -37.26
CA GLU A 112 -0.56 -19.67 -36.61
C GLU A 112 -1.29 -18.34 -36.34
N GLU A 113 -0.60 -17.20 -36.32
CA GLU A 113 -1.25 -15.88 -36.33
C GLU A 113 -2.14 -15.68 -37.58
N ALA A 114 -1.90 -16.43 -38.67
CA ALA A 114 -2.61 -16.30 -39.94
C ALA A 114 -3.92 -17.12 -40.04
N HIS A 115 -4.16 -18.09 -39.16
CA HIS A 115 -5.30 -19.02 -39.32
C HIS A 115 -6.54 -18.70 -38.49
N ALA A 116 -6.44 -17.72 -37.59
CA ALA A 116 -7.61 -17.21 -36.88
C ALA A 116 -7.73 -15.71 -37.18
N GLY A 117 -8.69 -15.34 -38.03
CA GLY A 117 -9.11 -13.95 -38.28
C GLY A 117 -9.69 -13.22 -37.06
N GLN A 118 -9.26 -13.59 -35.86
CA GLN A 118 -9.53 -12.94 -34.59
C GLN A 118 -8.17 -12.67 -33.95
N GLN A 119 -7.85 -11.39 -33.75
CA GLN A 119 -6.81 -10.95 -32.83
C GLN A 119 -7.21 -11.42 -31.41
N LYS A 120 -7.03 -12.70 -31.09
CA LYS A 120 -7.22 -13.21 -29.75
C LYS A 120 -6.07 -12.65 -28.90
N LYS A 121 -6.41 -12.17 -27.70
CA LYS A 121 -5.42 -11.75 -26.70
C LYS A 121 -4.55 -12.97 -26.37
N ASN A 122 -3.29 -12.95 -26.81
CA ASN A 122 -2.35 -14.05 -26.56
C ASN A 122 -1.85 -14.05 -25.10
N GLU A 123 -2.12 -12.98 -24.37
CA GLU A 123 -1.72 -12.75 -22.99
C GLU A 123 -2.97 -12.31 -22.21
N VAL A 124 -3.22 -12.97 -21.08
CA VAL A 124 -4.29 -12.62 -20.14
C VAL A 124 -3.69 -12.57 -18.75
N VAL A 125 -3.87 -11.44 -18.07
CA VAL A 125 -3.40 -11.21 -16.70
C VAL A 125 -4.58 -10.79 -15.84
N ASN A 126 -4.78 -11.52 -14.75
CA ASN A 126 -5.78 -11.21 -13.73
C ASN A 126 -5.06 -10.95 -12.41
N ILE A 127 -5.38 -9.84 -11.76
CA ILE A 127 -4.70 -9.38 -10.55
C ILE A 127 -5.67 -9.35 -9.38
N ARG A 128 -5.27 -9.93 -8.25
CA ARG A 128 -5.99 -9.80 -6.97
C ARG A 128 -5.14 -8.96 -6.04
N ILE A 129 -5.71 -7.85 -5.55
CA ILE A 129 -5.00 -6.91 -4.69
C ILE A 129 -5.62 -6.97 -3.30
N PHE A 130 -4.88 -7.49 -2.34
CA PHE A 130 -5.29 -7.60 -0.95
C PHE A 130 -4.83 -6.36 -0.18
N ILE A 131 -5.76 -5.56 0.36
CA ILE A 131 -5.47 -4.30 1.07
C ILE A 131 -5.83 -4.37 2.55
N PRO A 132 -5.08 -3.73 3.46
CA PRO A 132 -5.41 -3.72 4.88
C PRO A 132 -6.85 -3.28 5.18
N ASP A 133 -7.44 -3.94 6.17
CA ASP A 133 -8.73 -3.56 6.72
C ASP A 133 -8.67 -2.10 7.23
N GLY A 134 -9.64 -1.28 6.82
CA GLY A 134 -9.71 0.15 7.18
C GLY A 134 -9.53 1.11 6.00
N TYR A 135 -9.02 0.61 4.87
CA TYR A 135 -9.10 1.34 3.61
C TYR A 135 -10.46 1.12 2.94
N THR A 136 -11.05 2.19 2.45
CA THR A 136 -12.34 2.21 1.76
C THR A 136 -12.15 2.75 0.35
N GLN A 137 -12.92 2.25 -0.62
CA GLN A 137 -12.77 2.68 -2.01
C GLN A 137 -13.23 4.13 -2.16
N ALA A 138 -12.30 5.02 -2.53
CA ALA A 138 -12.58 6.43 -2.83
C ALA A 138 -12.83 6.64 -4.33
N SER A 139 -12.16 5.87 -5.19
CA SER A 139 -12.36 5.83 -6.64
C SER A 139 -12.02 4.43 -7.19
N PRO A 140 -12.25 4.14 -8.49
CA PRO A 140 -11.95 2.82 -9.06
C PRO A 140 -10.52 2.31 -8.82
N THR A 141 -9.56 3.22 -8.68
CA THR A 141 -8.13 2.92 -8.50
C THR A 141 -7.53 3.57 -7.26
N VAL A 142 -8.35 4.12 -6.36
CA VAL A 142 -7.87 4.78 -5.13
C VAL A 142 -8.66 4.32 -3.93
N TRP A 143 -7.93 3.97 -2.87
CA TRP A 143 -8.46 3.60 -1.56
C TRP A 143 -7.95 4.55 -0.49
N ALA A 144 -8.84 4.94 0.41
CA ALA A 144 -8.58 5.90 1.46
C ALA A 144 -8.90 5.32 2.83
N ARG A 145 -8.03 5.56 3.80
CA ARG A 145 -8.30 5.32 5.21
C ARG A 145 -8.68 6.65 5.88
N PRO A 146 -9.75 6.69 6.71
CA PRO A 146 -10.07 7.87 7.49
C PRO A 146 -8.89 8.26 8.39
N ARG A 147 -8.47 9.53 8.34
CA ARG A 147 -7.52 10.06 9.32
C ARG A 147 -8.25 10.12 10.66
N GLU A 148 -7.72 9.45 11.67
CA GLU A 148 -8.18 9.65 13.04
C GLU A 148 -7.95 11.12 13.41
N GLU A 149 -9.03 11.90 13.46
CA GLU A 149 -9.01 13.17 14.18
C GLU A 149 -8.71 12.81 15.63
N LYS A 150 -7.52 13.18 16.11
CA LYS A 150 -7.13 13.04 17.51
C LYS A 150 -8.28 13.58 18.37
N SER A 151 -8.89 12.69 19.13
CA SER A 151 -10.03 12.90 20.01
C SER A 151 -9.70 13.77 21.24
N GLU A 152 -8.77 14.73 21.12
CA GLU A 152 -8.42 15.67 22.19
C GLU A 152 -9.55 16.70 22.42
N GLU A 153 -10.44 16.94 21.44
CA GLU A 153 -11.54 17.89 21.59
C GLU A 153 -12.74 17.34 22.41
N ARG A 154 -12.84 16.01 22.60
CA ARG A 154 -13.94 15.40 23.40
C ARG A 154 -13.70 15.40 24.90
N LEU A 155 -12.48 15.69 25.36
CA LEU A 155 -12.17 15.87 26.80
C LEU A 155 -12.39 17.32 27.29
N GLY A 156 -12.68 18.26 26.39
CA GLY A 156 -12.96 19.67 26.74
C GLY A 156 -14.37 19.95 27.29
N ALA A 157 -15.29 18.98 27.25
CA ALA A 157 -16.64 19.14 27.77
C ALA A 157 -16.75 18.80 29.27
N TYR A 158 -15.78 19.22 30.09
CA TYR A 158 -15.97 19.25 31.54
C TYR A 158 -16.94 20.41 31.85
N ARG A 159 -18.25 20.12 31.87
CA ARG A 159 -19.24 21.08 32.38
C ARG A 159 -18.89 21.36 33.84
N PRO A 160 -18.58 22.59 34.25
CA PRO A 160 -18.53 22.90 35.68
C PRO A 160 -19.90 22.56 36.24
N ARG A 161 -19.96 21.64 37.22
CA ARG A 161 -21.17 21.37 38.00
C ARG A 161 -21.71 22.72 38.47
N LYS A 162 -22.92 23.10 38.02
CA LYS A 162 -23.69 24.17 38.65
C LYS A 162 -23.73 23.84 40.14
N LYS A 163 -23.05 24.65 40.96
CA LYS A 163 -23.19 24.60 42.42
C LYS A 163 -24.68 24.68 42.71
N LEU A 164 -25.25 23.59 43.23
CA LEU A 164 -26.53 23.64 43.93
C LEU A 164 -26.28 24.52 45.15
N ALA A 165 -26.71 25.78 45.07
CA ALA A 165 -26.86 26.63 46.23
C ALA A 165 -28.08 26.11 47.02
N ARG A 166 -27.83 25.16 47.93
CA ARG A 166 -28.71 24.89 49.05
C ARG A 166 -27.84 24.58 50.26
N GLU A 167 -28.19 25.25 51.35
CA GLU A 167 -27.66 25.13 52.71
C GLU A 167 -26.36 25.91 52.99
N ALA A 168 -26.56 27.22 53.16
CA ALA A 168 -25.82 27.96 54.18
C ALA A 168 -26.15 27.37 55.55
N GLY A 169 -25.16 26.77 56.20
CA GLY A 169 -25.28 26.20 57.54
C GLY A 169 -23.93 25.70 58.06
N SER A 170 -23.19 26.63 58.69
CA SER A 170 -22.20 26.37 59.76
C SER A 170 -21.14 25.27 59.56
N VAL A 171 -20.11 25.49 58.73
CA VAL A 171 -18.81 24.79 58.91
C VAL A 171 -17.65 25.65 58.37
N SER A 172 -17.54 26.92 58.77
CA SER A 172 -16.42 27.79 58.36
C SER A 172 -15.48 28.20 59.50
N ASP A 173 -15.73 27.76 60.73
CA ASP A 173 -14.98 28.22 61.90
C ASP A 173 -14.05 27.17 62.52
N GLU A 174 -14.03 25.93 62.03
CA GLU A 174 -13.27 24.82 62.65
C GLU A 174 -12.09 24.24 61.85
N LEU A 175 -11.68 24.86 60.74
CA LEU A 175 -10.56 24.37 59.90
C LEU A 175 -9.43 25.40 59.67
N LYS A 176 -9.32 26.40 60.56
CA LYS A 176 -8.16 27.31 60.60
C LYS A 176 -7.04 26.86 61.53
N GLU A 177 -7.16 25.67 62.13
CA GLU A 177 -6.23 25.23 63.17
C GLU A 177 -5.73 23.81 62.90
N ALA A 178 -5.01 23.64 61.79
CA ALA A 178 -3.93 22.66 61.62
C ALA A 178 -3.51 22.65 60.15
N ILE A 179 -2.39 23.29 59.84
CA ILE A 179 -1.26 22.74 59.06
C ILE A 179 -0.19 23.85 58.98
N PRO A 180 1.05 23.59 59.45
CA PRO A 180 2.11 24.59 59.55
C PRO A 180 2.68 25.01 58.17
N GLU A 181 3.18 26.24 58.11
CA GLU A 181 3.86 26.82 56.95
C GLU A 181 5.10 26.01 56.55
N ILE A 182 5.20 25.66 55.27
CA ILE A 182 6.40 25.04 54.71
C ILE A 182 7.42 26.15 54.42
N PRO A 183 8.66 26.09 54.95
CA PRO A 183 9.69 27.09 54.73
C PRO A 183 10.05 27.27 53.25
N GLN A 184 10.11 28.53 52.80
CA GLN A 184 10.43 28.99 51.44
C GLN A 184 11.93 28.88 51.11
N ASP A 185 12.57 27.72 51.36
CA ASP A 185 13.99 27.60 51.05
C ASP A 185 14.39 26.15 50.74
N THR A 186 13.98 25.62 49.59
CA THR A 186 14.71 24.55 48.89
C THR A 186 14.25 24.42 47.45
N VAL A 187 15.18 24.06 46.57
CA VAL A 187 15.05 23.87 45.12
C VAL A 187 15.25 25.15 44.27
N GLN A 188 16.43 25.76 44.41
CA GLN A 188 17.15 26.19 43.22
C GLN A 188 17.73 24.94 42.54
N GLU A 189 17.08 24.48 41.46
CA GLU A 189 17.72 23.58 40.51
C GLU A 189 17.81 24.27 39.15
N ARG A 190 19.05 24.44 38.70
CA ARG A 190 19.45 25.19 37.52
C ARG A 190 18.94 24.50 36.25
N LEU A 191 17.92 25.06 35.61
CA LEU A 191 17.68 24.84 34.18
C LEU A 191 18.65 25.71 33.37
N ILE A 192 19.83 25.17 33.08
CA ILE A 192 20.72 25.70 32.05
C ILE A 192 20.10 25.30 30.71
N LEU A 193 19.30 26.20 30.12
CA LEU A 193 18.90 26.09 28.72
C LEU A 193 20.10 26.46 27.84
N PRO A 194 20.47 25.65 26.82
CA PRO A 194 21.50 26.04 25.87
C PRO A 194 21.02 27.22 25.01
N ASN A 195 21.88 28.22 24.89
CA ASN A 195 21.65 29.43 24.10
C ASN A 195 21.52 29.09 22.59
N LEU A 196 20.39 29.48 22.00
CA LEU A 196 20.01 29.28 20.59
C LEU A 196 21.01 29.91 19.58
N ASP A 197 21.85 30.84 20.00
CA ASP A 197 22.86 31.45 19.13
C ASP A 197 24.01 30.50 18.75
N SER A 198 24.27 29.47 19.56
CA SER A 198 25.33 28.48 19.31
C SER A 198 24.99 27.45 18.22
N ILE A 199 23.71 27.30 17.87
CA ILE A 199 23.23 26.36 16.85
C ILE A 199 23.31 27.00 15.44
N ARG A 200 23.14 28.32 15.33
CA ARG A 200 23.25 29.03 14.03
C ARG A 200 24.67 29.07 13.47
N GLN A 201 25.70 29.10 14.33
CA GLN A 201 27.09 29.15 13.85
C GLN A 201 27.59 27.83 13.27
N ARG A 202 27.02 26.67 13.65
CA ARG A 202 27.42 25.38 13.08
C ARG A 202 26.85 25.12 11.68
N GLN A 203 25.71 25.70 11.31
CA GLN A 203 25.11 25.50 9.99
C GLN A 203 25.74 26.36 8.86
N GLN A 204 26.61 27.32 9.17
CA GLN A 204 27.30 28.12 8.15
C GLN A 204 28.69 27.57 7.75
N GLN A 205 29.21 26.54 8.43
CA GLN A 205 30.54 25.98 8.13
C GLN A 205 30.51 24.70 7.28
N GLU A 206 29.35 24.12 6.99
CA GLU A 206 29.22 22.91 6.16
C GLU A 206 28.43 23.21 4.86
N ALA A 207 29.02 24.00 3.97
CA ALA A 207 28.62 24.05 2.56
C ALA A 207 29.75 23.47 1.71
N PRO A 208 29.55 22.34 1.00
CA PRO A 208 30.59 21.73 0.19
C PRO A 208 30.94 22.58 -1.04
N GLY A 209 32.25 22.76 -1.24
CA GLY A 209 32.83 23.52 -2.33
C GLY A 209 32.41 23.04 -3.71
N LYS A 210 32.07 24.02 -4.56
CA LYS A 210 31.77 23.85 -5.98
C LYS A 210 33.05 23.43 -6.73
N PRO A 211 33.07 22.34 -7.51
CA PRO A 211 34.21 22.04 -8.36
C PRO A 211 34.27 23.03 -9.54
N LYS A 212 35.46 23.61 -9.74
CA LYS A 212 35.82 24.32 -10.99
C LYS A 212 36.12 23.27 -12.06
N ASN A 213 35.45 23.39 -13.20
CA ASN A 213 35.83 22.70 -14.43
C ASN A 213 36.89 23.54 -15.14
N ASP A 214 38.06 22.95 -15.34
CA ASP A 214 38.97 23.22 -16.46
C ASP A 214 39.03 21.94 -17.31
#